data_AF-A0A8E2DQM9-F1
#
_entry.id   AF-A0A8E2DQM9-F1
#
_cell.length_a   1.000
_cell.length_b   1.000
_cell.length_c   1.000
_cell.angle_alpha   90.00
_cell.angle_beta   90.00
_cell.angle_gamma   90.00
#
_symmetry.space_group_name_H-M   'P 1'
#
loop_
_entity.id
_entity.type
_entity.pdbx_description
1 polymer ?
#
loop_
_entity_poly.entity_id
_entity_poly.type
_entity_poly.pdbx_seq_one_letter_code
_entity_poly.pdbx_strand_id
1 'polypeptide(L)' 'MSTSPLTPTEALLHVAKSRPYFPAVRSGNTHWSYAALWNRIRQLSGHIDYLVEAGLPVGLYTK' A
#
# COMPACT_ATOMS: atom_id res chain seq x y z
N MET A 1 18.47 18.59 13.01
CA MET A 1 17.84 17.84 11.89
C MET A 1 16.34 17.89 12.11
N SER A 2 15.58 18.56 11.25
CA SER A 2 14.12 18.53 11.30
C SER A 2 13.67 17.25 10.61
N THR A 3 13.33 16.21 11.38
CA THR A 3 12.63 15.06 10.82
C THR A 3 11.20 15.49 10.59
N SER A 4 10.90 15.99 9.39
CA SER A 4 9.52 16.10 8.95
C SER A 4 8.85 14.74 9.17
N PRO A 5 7.68 14.69 9.83
CA PRO A 5 7.00 13.43 10.06
C PRO A 5 6.72 12.78 8.70
N LEU A 6 7.14 11.52 8.55
CA LEU A 6 6.88 10.73 7.35
C LEU A 6 5.38 10.63 7.14
N THR A 7 4.94 10.75 5.90
CA THR A 7 3.57 10.35 5.55
C THR A 7 3.39 8.85 5.81
N PRO A 8 2.15 8.37 6.04
CA PRO A 8 1.89 6.95 6.24
C PRO A 8 2.45 6.06 5.12
N THR A 9 2.39 6.52 3.87
CA THR A 9 2.91 5.80 2.70
C THR A 9 4.44 5.73 2.71
N GLU A 10 5.13 6.81 3.07
CA GLU A 10 6.58 6.83 3.18
C GLU A 10 7.08 5.96 4.35
N ALA A 11 6.38 5.99 5.48
CA ALA A 11 6.66 5.11 6.60
C ALA A 11 6.49 3.63 6.20
N LEU A 12 5.43 3.31 5.45
CA LEU A 12 5.21 1.96 4.93
C LEU A 12 6.32 1.52 3.96
N LEU A 13 6.71 2.40 3.02
CA LEU A 13 7.81 2.12 2.10
C LEU A 13 9.12 1.88 2.86
N HIS A 14 9.40 2.67 3.89
CA HIS A 14 10.58 2.51 4.72
C HIS A 14 10.60 1.15 5.42
N VAL A 15 9.46 0.71 5.97
CA VAL A 15 9.32 -0.62 6.59
C VAL A 15 9.42 -1.74 5.55
N ALA A 16 8.81 -1.58 4.37
CA ALA A 16 8.90 -2.57 3.29
C ALA A 16 10.33 -2.77 2.77
N LYS A 17 11.16 -1.72 2.78
CA LYS A 17 12.58 -1.80 2.44
C LYS A 17 13.41 -2.45 3.55
N SER A 18 13.17 -2.09 4.80
CA SER A 18 13.98 -2.55 5.93
C SER A 18 13.61 -3.96 6.44
N ARG A 19 12.35 -4.36 6.31
CA ARG A 19 11.82 -5.65 6.80
C ARG A 19 10.86 -6.29 5.78
N PRO A 20 11.33 -6.59 4.55
CA PRO A 20 10.47 -6.98 3.42
C PRO A 20 9.62 -8.23 3.66
N TYR A 21 10.14 -9.21 4.41
CA TYR A 21 9.47 -10.48 4.65
C TYR A 21 8.69 -10.54 5.98
N PHE A 22 8.75 -9.47 6.80
CA PHE A 22 7.98 -9.43 8.04
C PHE A 22 6.47 -9.36 7.72
N PRO A 23 5.62 -10.00 8.54
CA PRO A 23 4.17 -9.98 8.35
C PRO A 23 3.63 -8.56 8.55
N ALA A 24 2.85 -8.09 7.59
CA ALA A 24 2.21 -6.77 7.59
C ALA A 24 0.70 -6.84 7.79
N VAL A 25 0.05 -7.81 7.12
CA VAL A 25 -1.40 -8.03 7.22
C VAL A 25 -1.67 -9.50 7.49
N ARG A 26 -2.61 -9.76 8.40
CA ARG A 26 -3.21 -11.08 8.61
C ARG A 26 -4.72 -10.95 8.45
N SER A 27 -5.30 -11.71 7.53
CA SER A 27 -6.74 -11.77 7.30
C SER A 27 -7.14 -13.21 6.99
N GLY A 28 -7.89 -13.83 7.90
CA GLY A 28 -8.17 -15.27 7.84
C GLY A 28 -6.88 -16.10 7.69
N ASN A 29 -6.86 -16.96 6.67
CA ASN A 29 -5.69 -17.80 6.33
C ASN A 29 -4.66 -17.10 5.43
N THR A 30 -4.86 -15.82 5.10
CA THR A 30 -3.98 -15.07 4.21
C THR A 30 -3.05 -14.17 5.01
N HIS A 31 -1.75 -14.32 4.77
CA HIS A 31 -0.70 -13.50 5.36
C HIS A 31 0.08 -12.78 4.28
N TRP A 32 0.21 -11.46 4.41
CA TRP A 32 1.01 -10.66 3.48
C TRP A 32 2.21 -10.09 4.21
N SER A 33 3.37 -10.19 3.58
CA SER A 33 4.58 -9.49 4.04
C SER A 33 4.53 -8.01 3.69
N TYR A 34 5.37 -7.18 4.31
CA TYR A 34 5.46 -5.75 3.97
C TYR A 34 5.82 -5.52 2.49
N ALA A 35 6.70 -6.34 1.90
CA ALA A 35 7.00 -6.25 0.48
C ALA A 35 5.81 -6.63 -0.41
N ALA A 36 5.06 -7.67 -0.06
CA ALA A 36 3.86 -8.08 -0.79
C ALA A 36 2.77 -7.00 -0.72
N LEU A 37 2.53 -6.44 0.47
CA LEU A 37 1.60 -5.34 0.68
C LEU A 37 1.99 -4.11 -0.14
N TRP A 38 3.26 -3.70 -0.09
CA TRP A 38 3.75 -2.55 -0.85
C TRP A 38 3.57 -2.74 -2.35
N ASN A 39 3.91 -3.92 -2.87
CA ASN A 39 3.70 -4.23 -4.29
C ASN A 39 2.22 -4.15 -4.68
N ARG A 40 1.30 -4.65 -3.84
CA ARG A 40 -0.13 -4.54 -4.11
C ARG A 40 -0.59 -3.09 -4.12
N ILE A 41 -0.16 -2.28 -3.15
CA ILE A 41 -0.52 -0.86 -3.09
C ILE A 41 -0.07 -0.15 -4.36
N ARG A 42 1.17 -0.35 -4.82
CA ARG A 42 1.64 0.27 -6.07
C ARG A 42 0.80 -0.13 -7.29
N GLN A 43 0.42 -1.40 -7.40
CA GLN A 43 -0.44 -1.85 -8.49
C GLN A 43 -1.82 -1.19 -8.44
N LEU A 44 -2.42 -1.09 -7.25
CA LEU A 44 -3.71 -0.44 -7.07
C LEU A 44 -3.63 1.06 -7.32
N SER A 45 -2.58 1.75 -6.84
CA SER A 45 -2.37 3.18 -7.10
C SER A 45 -2.31 3.47 -8.60
N GLY A 46 -1.49 2.74 -9.36
CA GLY A 46 -1.43 2.93 -10.81
C GLY A 46 -2.76 2.65 -11.52
N HIS A 47 -3.56 1.70 -11.00
CA HIS A 47 -4.90 1.46 -11.53
C HIS A 47 -5.89 2.57 -11.16
N ILE A 48 -5.82 3.11 -9.95
CA ILE A 48 -6.64 4.24 -9.50
C ILE A 48 -6.33 5.48 -10.35
N ASP A 49 -5.05 5.78 -10.58
CA ASP A 49 -4.63 6.90 -11.43
C ASP A 49 -5.25 6.78 -12.83
N TYR A 50 -5.18 5.59 -13.44
CA TYR A 50 -5.85 5.30 -14.71
C TYR A 50 -7.37 5.51 -14.65
N LEU A 51 -8.06 5.03 -13.61
CA LEU A 51 -9.52 5.19 -13.48
C LEU A 51 -9.90 6.67 -13.35
N VAL A 52 -9.12 7.46 -12.61
CA VAL A 52 -9.32 8.90 -12.45
C VAL A 52 -9.12 9.62 -13.79
N GLU A 53 -8.05 9.30 -14.53
CA GLU A 53 -7.80 9.86 -15.88
C GLU A 53 -8.91 9.50 -16.88
N ALA A 54 -9.47 8.30 -16.78
CA ALA A 54 -10.59 7.85 -17.60
C ALA A 54 -11.95 8.43 -17.19
N GLY A 55 -12.02 9.24 -16.11
CA GLY A 55 -13.26 9.79 -15.58
C GLY A 55 -14.20 8.75 -14.96
N LEU A 56 -13.66 7.59 -14.58
CA LEU A 56 -14.42 6.49 -13.98
C LEU A 56 -14.49 6.63 -12.45
N PRO A 57 -15.62 6.26 -11.83
CA PRO A 57 -15.76 6.36 -10.38
C PRO A 57 -14.83 5.37 -9.67
N VAL A 58 -14.09 5.87 -8.67
CA VAL A 58 -13.30 5.05 -7.75
C VAL A 58 -14.05 4.92 -6.43
N GLY A 59 -14.53 3.72 -6.13
CA GLY A 59 -15.28 3.42 -4.91
C GLY A 59 -14.68 2.24 -4.14
N LEU A 60 -14.68 2.32 -2.81
CA LEU A 60 -14.36 1.19 -1.95
C LEU A 60 -15.66 0.47 -1.57
N TYR A 61 -15.87 -0.69 -2.16
CA TYR A 61 -16.99 -1.57 -1.81
C TYR A 61 -16.47 -2.73 -0.97
N THR A 62 -16.81 -2.74 0.31
CA THR A 62 -16.57 -3.90 1.18
C THR A 62 -17.89 -4.66 1.33
N LYS A 63 -17.84 -5.98 1.19
CA LYS A 63 -19.00 -6.86 1.39
C LYS A 63 -19.24 -7.11 2.86
#